data_AF-A0A416G438-F1
#
_entry.id   AF-A0A416G438-F1
#
_cell.length_a   1.000
_cell.length_b   1.000
_cell.length_c   1.000
_cell.angle_alpha   90.00
_cell.angle_beta   90.00
_cell.angle_gamma   90.00
#
_symmetry.space_group_name_H-M   'P 1'
#
loop_
_entity.id
_entity.type
_entity.pdbx_description
1 polymer ?
#
loop_
_entity_poly.entity_id
_entity_poly.type
_entity_poly.pdbx_seq_one_letter_code
_entity_poly.pdbx_strand_id
1 'polypeptide(L)'
;MIPLYSAAALAVKTLDQGMRTSLPNEIVDCIQTHAALAAGAAWIPVAGLDLAALAANTWAMYVRINKMLGVSFSENMMKSIGSAVAANLTSNLAIAGIGSLLKFIPGIGTVSGGFIMTATMYGATVCAAWIYLTALVNWVKDGKGSGDDLKACVNDVIAQNKSRIKNMMKDAKNEYRNKPDK
;
A
#
# COMPACT_ATOMS: atom_id res chain seq x y z
N MET A 1 0.05 -6.85 -21.24
CA MET A 1 0.39 -7.47 -19.94
C MET A 1 1.05 -6.41 -19.06
N ILE A 2 0.43 -6.04 -17.94
CA ILE A 2 1.07 -5.19 -16.92
C ILE A 2 2.36 -5.91 -16.52
N PRO A 3 3.53 -5.24 -16.48
CA PRO A 3 4.78 -5.91 -16.17
C PRO A 3 4.78 -6.28 -14.68
N LEU A 4 4.23 -7.43 -14.33
CA LEU A 4 4.31 -7.99 -12.97
C LEU A 4 5.76 -7.99 -12.46
N TYR A 5 6.76 -8.08 -13.35
CA TYR A 5 8.17 -8.02 -13.00
C TYR A 5 8.59 -6.70 -12.35
N SER A 6 8.23 -5.52 -12.89
CA SER A 6 8.63 -4.24 -12.29
C SER A 6 7.85 -3.97 -11.00
N ALA A 7 6.60 -4.42 -10.95
CA ALA A 7 5.80 -4.43 -9.74
C ALA A 7 6.48 -5.31 -8.66
N ALA A 8 6.81 -6.55 -9.00
CA ALA A 8 7.49 -7.48 -8.11
C ALA A 8 8.84 -6.91 -7.69
N ALA A 9 9.64 -6.36 -8.59
CA ALA A 9 10.93 -5.72 -8.31
C ALA A 9 10.80 -4.54 -7.33
N LEU A 10 9.76 -3.70 -7.49
CA LEU A 10 9.44 -2.67 -6.52
C LEU A 10 9.08 -3.26 -5.15
N ALA A 11 8.17 -4.23 -5.12
CA ALA A 11 7.75 -4.90 -3.88
C ALA A 11 8.95 -5.55 -3.20
N VAL A 12 9.84 -6.17 -3.97
CA VAL A 12 11.12 -6.69 -3.52
C VAL A 12 11.96 -5.56 -2.94
N LYS A 13 12.36 -4.56 -3.71
CA LYS A 13 13.25 -3.46 -3.27
C LYS A 13 12.76 -2.75 -2.02
N THR A 14 11.44 -2.57 -1.89
CA THR A 14 10.82 -1.91 -0.75
C THR A 14 10.72 -2.79 0.50
N LEU A 15 10.43 -4.09 0.34
CA LEU A 15 10.44 -5.07 1.43
C LEU A 15 11.89 -5.45 1.83
N ASP A 16 12.85 -5.35 0.91
CA ASP A 16 14.26 -5.77 1.08
C ASP A 16 15.05 -4.91 2.08
N GLN A 17 14.60 -3.68 2.32
CA GLN A 17 15.20 -2.76 3.31
C GLN A 17 14.98 -3.18 4.78
N GLY A 18 14.90 -4.48 5.09
CA GLY A 18 14.89 -5.06 6.43
C GLY A 18 13.82 -6.12 6.69
N MET A 19 12.80 -6.25 5.83
CA MET A 19 11.68 -7.17 6.06
C MET A 19 11.78 -8.48 5.27
N ARG A 20 12.35 -8.53 4.06
CA ARG A 20 12.42 -9.78 3.26
C ARG A 20 13.23 -10.90 3.88
N THR A 21 14.28 -10.58 4.61
CA THR A 21 15.09 -11.60 5.31
C THR A 21 14.35 -12.22 6.49
N SER A 22 13.26 -11.60 6.95
CA SER A 22 12.58 -11.94 8.21
C SER A 22 11.09 -12.24 8.04
N LEU A 23 10.49 -11.92 6.89
CA LEU A 23 9.09 -12.21 6.59
C LEU A 23 8.95 -13.58 5.92
N PRO A 24 8.00 -14.41 6.36
CA PRO A 24 7.58 -15.59 5.61
C PRO A 24 7.19 -15.23 4.18
N ASN A 25 7.53 -16.11 3.22
CA ASN A 25 7.18 -15.94 1.80
C ASN A 25 5.68 -15.70 1.61
N GLU A 26 4.83 -16.33 2.43
CA GLU A 26 3.38 -16.17 2.40
C GLU A 26 2.90 -14.72 2.61
N ILE A 27 3.58 -13.96 3.48
CA ILE A 27 3.26 -12.54 3.69
C ILE A 27 3.68 -11.72 2.48
N VAL A 28 4.84 -12.02 1.89
CA VAL A 28 5.34 -11.35 0.68
C VAL A 28 4.38 -11.61 -0.49
N ASP A 29 3.94 -12.85 -0.68
CA ASP A 29 3.00 -13.25 -1.73
C ASP A 29 1.63 -12.60 -1.54
N CYS A 30 1.17 -12.49 -0.29
CA CYS A 30 -0.05 -11.75 0.04
C CYS A 30 0.05 -10.28 -0.39
N ILE A 31 1.16 -9.61 -0.06
CA ILE A 31 1.38 -8.20 -0.42
C ILE A 31 1.42 -8.04 -1.94
N GLN A 32 2.16 -8.89 -2.65
CA GLN A 32 2.27 -8.83 -4.10
C GLN A 32 0.92 -9.05 -4.79
N THR A 33 0.13 -10.00 -4.30
CA THR A 33 -1.22 -10.26 -4.81
C THR A 33 -2.11 -9.02 -4.68
N HIS A 34 -2.16 -8.41 -3.50
CA HIS A 34 -3.00 -7.22 -3.28
C HIS A 34 -2.47 -6.00 -4.03
N ALA A 35 -1.16 -5.86 -4.18
CA ALA A 35 -0.58 -4.79 -4.99
C ALA A 35 -0.96 -4.95 -6.48
N ALA A 36 -0.97 -6.17 -7.01
CA ALA A 36 -1.45 -6.45 -8.36
C ALA A 36 -2.96 -6.17 -8.52
N LEU A 37 -3.78 -6.50 -7.52
CA LEU A 37 -5.21 -6.14 -7.51
C LEU A 37 -5.41 -4.61 -7.50
N ALA A 38 -4.61 -3.88 -6.72
CA ALA A 38 -4.64 -2.41 -6.70
C ALA A 38 -4.23 -1.79 -8.04
N ALA A 39 -3.24 -2.38 -8.72
CA ALA A 39 -2.87 -2.00 -10.08
C ALA A 39 -4.05 -2.21 -11.06
N GLY A 40 -4.83 -3.28 -10.89
CA GLY A 40 -6.06 -3.51 -11.66
C GLY A 40 -7.16 -2.49 -11.37
N ALA A 41 -7.32 -2.09 -10.11
CA ALA A 41 -8.32 -1.10 -9.70
C ALA A 41 -8.12 0.29 -10.32
N ALA A 42 -6.90 0.61 -10.77
CA ALA A 42 -6.58 1.86 -11.49
C ALA A 42 -7.34 2.01 -12.82
N TRP A 43 -7.91 0.93 -13.35
CA TRP A 43 -8.63 0.91 -14.62
C TRP A 43 -10.15 0.91 -14.46
N ILE A 44 -10.65 1.12 -13.24
CA ILE A 44 -12.09 1.26 -12.96
C ILE A 44 -12.56 2.63 -13.49
N PRO A 45 -13.46 2.70 -14.48
CA PRO A 45 -13.88 3.96 -15.10
C PRO A 45 -14.95 4.72 -14.29
N VAL A 46 -15.15 4.36 -13.02
CA VAL A 46 -16.15 4.94 -12.13
C VAL A 46 -15.44 5.77 -11.08
N ALA A 47 -15.68 7.08 -11.11
CA ALA A 47 -15.06 8.03 -10.20
C ALA A 47 -15.31 7.64 -8.72
N GLY A 48 -14.22 7.52 -7.94
CA GLY A 48 -14.26 7.18 -6.52
C GLY A 48 -14.37 5.68 -6.23
N LEU A 49 -14.83 4.86 -7.18
CA LEU A 49 -14.92 3.41 -7.00
C LEU A 49 -13.53 2.74 -7.01
N ASP A 50 -12.60 3.30 -7.77
CA ASP A 50 -11.17 2.97 -7.78
C ASP A 50 -10.54 3.12 -6.38
N LEU A 51 -10.81 4.23 -5.70
CA LEU A 51 -10.33 4.48 -4.34
C LEU A 51 -11.00 3.58 -3.32
N ALA A 52 -12.31 3.33 -3.46
CA ALA A 52 -13.03 2.39 -2.61
C ALA A 52 -12.48 0.97 -2.76
N ALA A 53 -12.19 0.54 -3.99
CA ALA A 53 -11.56 -0.74 -4.28
C ALA A 53 -10.15 -0.82 -3.67
N LEU A 54 -9.34 0.24 -3.75
CA LEU A 54 -8.04 0.32 -3.09
C LEU A 54 -8.15 0.18 -1.58
N ALA A 55 -9.11 0.87 -0.96
CA ALA A 55 -9.34 0.80 0.48
C ALA A 55 -9.79 -0.60 0.93
N ALA A 56 -10.75 -1.20 0.24
CA ALA A 56 -11.20 -2.56 0.50
C ALA A 56 -10.08 -3.59 0.31
N ASN A 57 -9.28 -3.46 -0.75
CA ASN A 57 -8.13 -4.30 -1.00
C ASN A 57 -7.05 -4.17 0.09
N THR A 58 -6.75 -2.95 0.53
CA THR A 58 -5.78 -2.70 1.61
C THR A 58 -6.25 -3.30 2.94
N TRP A 59 -7.54 -3.16 3.25
CA TRP A 59 -8.15 -3.80 4.41
C TRP A 59 -8.01 -5.33 4.35
N ALA A 60 -8.38 -5.94 3.22
CA ALA A 60 -8.28 -7.39 3.02
C ALA A 60 -6.83 -7.89 3.18
N MET A 61 -5.85 -7.13 2.69
CA MET A 61 -4.43 -7.40 2.86
C MET A 61 -4.03 -7.43 4.35
N TYR A 62 -4.43 -6.41 5.13
CA TYR A 62 -4.12 -6.35 6.57
C TYR A 62 -4.76 -7.51 7.34
N VAL A 63 -6.02 -7.84 7.04
CA VAL A 63 -6.70 -8.98 7.65
C VAL A 63 -5.98 -10.29 7.33
N ARG A 64 -5.52 -10.50 6.10
CA ARG A 64 -4.78 -11.73 5.74
C ARG A 64 -3.42 -11.79 6.42
N ILE A 65 -2.68 -10.67 6.48
CA ILE A 65 -1.40 -10.60 7.20
C ILE A 65 -1.59 -10.96 8.67
N ASN A 66 -2.61 -10.41 9.34
CA ASN A 66 -2.87 -10.71 10.75
C ASN A 66 -3.22 -12.18 10.98
N LYS A 67 -3.97 -12.80 10.06
CA LYS A 67 -4.24 -14.26 10.12
C LYS A 67 -2.94 -15.06 10.02
N MET A 68 -2.04 -14.70 9.11
CA MET A 68 -0.74 -15.36 8.96
C MET A 68 0.15 -15.18 10.20
N LEU A 69 0.06 -14.03 10.86
CA LEU A 69 0.82 -13.72 12.07
C LEU A 69 0.17 -14.26 13.37
N GLY A 70 -1.00 -14.91 13.29
CA GLY A 70 -1.72 -15.41 14.48
C GLY A 70 -2.27 -14.31 15.39
N VAL A 71 -2.41 -13.08 14.87
CA VAL A 71 -2.87 -11.92 15.64
C VAL A 71 -4.41 -11.97 15.76
N SER A 72 -4.94 -11.94 16.99
CA SER A 72 -6.37 -12.14 17.27
C SER A 72 -7.26 -10.95 16.87
N PHE A 73 -8.29 -11.20 16.06
CA PHE A 73 -9.24 -10.18 15.58
C PHE A 73 -10.32 -9.79 16.59
N SER A 74 -9.94 -9.18 17.71
CA SER A 74 -10.92 -8.52 18.57
C SER A 74 -11.64 -7.39 17.81
N GLU A 75 -12.84 -7.00 18.24
CA GLU A 75 -13.60 -5.90 17.61
C GLU A 75 -12.78 -4.60 17.58
N ASN A 76 -12.04 -4.32 18.66
CA ASN A 76 -11.14 -3.16 18.76
C ASN A 76 -10.00 -3.24 17.76
N MET A 77 -9.43 -4.44 17.52
CA MET A 77 -8.43 -4.63 16.48
C MET A 77 -9.01 -4.36 15.09
N MET A 78 -10.26 -4.76 14.83
CA MET A 78 -10.87 -4.50 13.53
C MET A 78 -11.12 -3.02 13.27
N LYS A 79 -11.56 -2.26 14.30
CA LYS A 79 -11.67 -0.79 14.24
C LYS A 79 -10.30 -0.13 14.02
N SER A 80 -9.28 -0.64 14.71
CA SER A 80 -7.89 -0.22 14.57
C SER A 80 -7.34 -0.42 13.17
N ILE A 81 -7.57 -1.60 12.57
CA ILE A 81 -7.20 -1.91 11.19
C ILE A 81 -7.88 -0.91 10.23
N GLY A 82 -9.16 -0.64 10.43
CA GLY A 82 -9.88 0.34 9.61
C GLY A 82 -9.32 1.75 9.68
N SER A 83 -9.04 2.22 10.89
CA SER A 83 -8.43 3.54 11.08
C SER A 83 -7.00 3.61 10.53
N ALA A 84 -6.23 2.52 10.62
CA ALA A 84 -4.92 2.37 10.01
C ALA A 84 -4.99 2.42 8.47
N VAL A 85 -5.96 1.75 7.84
CA VAL A 85 -6.21 1.85 6.39
C VAL A 85 -6.46 3.30 6.00
N ALA A 86 -7.37 3.99 6.69
CA ALA A 86 -7.72 5.38 6.41
C ALA A 86 -6.52 6.33 6.57
N ALA A 87 -5.77 6.22 7.67
CA ALA A 87 -4.61 7.05 7.94
C ALA A 87 -3.51 6.86 6.90
N ASN A 88 -3.25 5.60 6.54
CA ASN A 88 -2.18 5.21 5.63
C ASN A 88 -2.47 5.62 4.19
N LEU A 89 -3.67 5.31 3.68
CA LEU A 89 -4.05 5.70 2.32
C LEU A 89 -4.10 7.22 2.16
N THR A 90 -4.71 7.94 3.11
CA THR A 90 -4.77 9.41 3.07
C THR A 90 -3.36 10.01 3.02
N SER A 91 -2.48 9.55 3.89
CA SER A 91 -1.10 10.05 3.99
C SER A 91 -0.27 9.72 2.75
N ASN A 92 -0.35 8.48 2.25
CA ASN A 92 0.41 8.06 1.07
C ASN A 92 -0.03 8.83 -0.18
N LEU A 93 -1.34 9.00 -0.37
CA LEU A 93 -1.88 9.76 -1.51
C LEU A 93 -1.48 11.24 -1.44
N ALA A 94 -1.49 11.83 -0.25
CA ALA A 94 -1.02 13.19 -0.02
C ALA A 94 0.48 13.35 -0.30
N ILE A 95 1.33 12.46 0.24
CA ILE A 95 2.78 12.46 0.03
C ILE A 95 3.14 12.29 -1.45
N ALA A 96 2.39 11.46 -2.16
CA ALA A 96 2.62 11.21 -3.57
C ALA A 96 1.97 12.26 -4.50
N GLY A 97 1.30 13.28 -3.96
CA GLY A 97 0.77 14.42 -4.71
C GLY A 97 -0.41 14.07 -5.63
N ILE A 98 -1.17 13.02 -5.30
CA ILE A 98 -2.20 12.45 -6.19
C ILE A 98 -3.56 13.14 -6.03
N GLY A 99 -3.73 14.04 -5.05
CA GLY A 99 -4.98 14.77 -4.84
C GLY A 99 -5.54 15.48 -6.08
N SER A 100 -4.68 15.85 -7.03
CA SER A 100 -5.05 16.50 -8.30
C SER A 100 -5.38 15.52 -9.44
N LEU A 101 -4.97 14.26 -9.36
CA LEU A 101 -5.22 13.22 -10.39
C LEU A 101 -6.60 12.56 -10.25
N LEU A 102 -7.27 12.76 -9.12
CA LEU A 102 -8.67 12.37 -8.91
C LEU A 102 -9.66 13.11 -9.82
N LYS A 103 -9.22 14.17 -10.51
CA LYS A 103 -10.02 14.91 -11.50
C LYS A 103 -9.83 14.33 -12.91
N PHE A 104 -9.80 13.00 -13.03
CA PHE A 104 -9.60 12.35 -14.31
C PHE A 104 -10.76 12.69 -15.26
N ILE A 105 -10.50 13.55 -16.24
CA ILE A 105 -11.42 13.90 -17.33
C ILE A 105 -11.38 12.72 -18.32
N PRO A 106 -12.49 12.01 -18.57
CA PRO A 106 -12.52 10.97 -19.61
C PRO A 106 -12.27 11.60 -20.99
N GLY A 107 -11.42 10.99 -21.82
CA GLY A 107 -11.33 11.30 -23.26
C GLY A 107 -10.05 11.97 -23.78
N ILE A 108 -9.20 12.59 -22.95
CA ILE A 108 -7.90 13.16 -23.39
C ILE A 108 -6.81 12.84 -22.35
N GLY A 109 -5.76 12.10 -22.73
CA GLY A 109 -4.62 11.77 -21.85
C GLY A 109 -4.73 10.48 -21.01
N THR A 110 -5.74 9.64 -21.27
CA THR A 110 -6.13 8.49 -20.42
C THR A 110 -5.11 7.35 -20.38
N VAL A 111 -4.36 7.12 -21.46
CA VAL A 111 -3.41 6.00 -21.53
C VAL A 111 -2.18 6.27 -20.63
N SER A 112 -1.56 7.44 -20.73
CA SER A 112 -0.40 7.80 -19.90
C SER A 112 -0.80 8.00 -18.43
N GLY A 113 -1.98 8.57 -18.16
CA GLY A 113 -2.49 8.70 -16.80
C GLY A 113 -2.88 7.36 -16.17
N GLY A 114 -3.41 6.40 -16.92
CA GLY A 114 -3.74 5.06 -16.45
C GLY A 114 -2.51 4.27 -15.98
N PHE A 115 -1.38 4.37 -16.68
CA PHE A 115 -0.12 3.75 -16.24
C PHE A 115 0.46 4.41 -14.98
N ILE A 116 0.41 5.74 -14.89
CA ILE A 116 0.86 6.46 -13.68
C ILE A 116 -0.02 6.07 -12.48
N MET A 117 -1.33 5.94 -12.69
CA MET A 117 -2.28 5.53 -11.66
C MET A 117 -2.08 4.06 -11.25
N THR A 118 -1.83 3.17 -12.21
CA THR A 118 -1.46 1.76 -11.97
C THR A 118 -0.23 1.67 -11.07
N ALA A 119 0.86 2.37 -11.44
CA ALA A 119 2.10 2.42 -10.68
C ALA A 119 1.89 2.98 -9.27
N THR A 120 1.05 4.00 -9.19
CA THR A 120 0.71 4.68 -7.95
C THR A 120 -0.07 3.78 -7.00
N MET A 121 -1.11 3.10 -7.46
CA MET A 121 -1.93 2.22 -6.60
C MET A 121 -1.16 0.97 -6.19
N TYR A 122 -0.33 0.44 -7.09
CA TYR A 122 0.61 -0.62 -6.78
C TYR A 122 1.59 -0.19 -5.67
N GLY A 123 2.30 0.92 -5.87
CA GLY A 123 3.26 1.46 -4.91
C GLY A 123 2.62 1.83 -3.57
N ALA A 124 1.40 2.39 -3.60
CA ALA A 124 0.65 2.73 -2.40
C ALA A 124 0.32 1.48 -1.57
N THR A 125 -0.02 0.36 -2.22
CA THR A 125 -0.35 -0.90 -1.53
C THR A 125 0.89 -1.53 -0.90
N VAL A 126 2.00 -1.56 -1.64
CA VAL A 126 3.30 -2.03 -1.11
C VAL A 126 3.77 -1.16 0.06
N CYS A 127 3.64 0.16 -0.06
CA CYS A 127 3.98 1.09 1.02
C CYS A 127 3.06 0.93 2.22
N ALA A 128 1.77 0.74 1.99
CA ALA A 128 0.80 0.48 3.04
C ALA A 128 1.16 -0.78 3.83
N ALA A 129 1.54 -1.87 3.15
CA ALA A 129 2.01 -3.09 3.80
C ALA A 129 3.26 -2.87 4.66
N TRP A 130 4.25 -2.14 4.14
CA TRP A 130 5.48 -1.85 4.89
C TRP A 130 5.22 -1.03 6.16
N ILE A 131 4.42 0.04 6.03
CA ILE A 131 4.01 0.87 7.17
C ILE A 131 3.25 0.02 8.19
N TYR A 132 2.29 -0.79 7.72
CA TYR A 132 1.45 -1.61 8.58
C TYR A 132 2.24 -2.65 9.37
N LEU A 133 3.12 -3.40 8.70
CA LEU A 133 3.96 -4.41 9.35
C LEU A 133 4.91 -3.77 10.37
N THR A 134 5.51 -2.62 10.03
CA THR A 134 6.37 -1.88 10.97
C THR A 134 5.58 -1.40 12.18
N ALA A 135 4.39 -0.84 11.95
CA ALA A 135 3.51 -0.38 13.01
C ALA A 135 3.03 -1.55 13.89
N LEU A 136 2.70 -2.70 13.30
CA LEU A 136 2.27 -3.90 14.01
C LEU A 136 3.41 -4.48 14.87
N VAL A 137 4.64 -4.50 14.37
CA VAL A 137 5.81 -4.91 15.16
C VAL A 137 6.03 -3.96 16.35
N ASN A 138 5.95 -2.65 16.14
CA ASN A 138 6.07 -1.67 17.24
C ASN A 138 4.94 -1.83 18.25
N TRP A 139 3.71 -2.00 17.75
CA TRP A 139 2.51 -2.16 18.56
C TRP A 139 2.56 -3.42 19.46
N VAL A 140 3.09 -4.53 18.94
CA VAL A 140 3.32 -5.75 19.72
C VAL A 140 4.48 -5.57 20.73
N LYS A 141 5.60 -4.94 20.31
CA LYS A 141 6.79 -4.74 21.17
C LYS A 141 6.52 -3.83 22.37
N ASP A 142 5.69 -2.81 22.19
CA ASP A 142 5.36 -1.86 23.26
C ASP A 142 4.36 -2.43 24.28
N GLY A 143 3.97 -3.70 24.17
CA GLY A 143 2.98 -4.34 25.05
C GLY A 143 1.56 -3.81 24.83
N LYS A 144 1.32 -3.00 23.79
CA LYS A 144 0.04 -2.34 23.49
C LYS A 144 -0.93 -3.22 22.69
N GLY A 145 -0.69 -4.54 22.64
CA GLY A 145 -1.38 -5.56 21.83
C GLY A 145 -2.90 -5.72 22.02
N SER A 146 -3.56 -4.78 22.69
CA SER A 146 -5.01 -4.71 22.87
C SER A 146 -5.50 -3.25 22.88
N GLY A 147 -5.97 -2.72 21.74
CA GLY A 147 -6.60 -1.38 21.70
C GLY A 147 -6.52 -0.65 20.36
N ASP A 148 -7.05 0.59 20.34
CA ASP A 148 -7.11 1.53 19.19
C ASP A 148 -5.76 2.18 18.82
N ASP A 149 -4.69 1.80 19.51
CA ASP A 149 -3.36 2.41 19.44
C ASP A 149 -2.60 2.08 18.15
N LEU A 150 -3.04 1.08 17.38
CA LEU A 150 -2.39 0.72 16.11
C LEU A 150 -2.39 1.91 15.13
N LYS A 151 -3.44 2.75 15.16
CA LYS A 151 -3.49 3.99 14.37
C LYS A 151 -2.37 4.96 14.77
N ALA A 152 -2.09 5.08 16.07
CA ALA A 152 -1.01 5.92 16.56
C ALA A 152 0.34 5.38 16.09
N CYS A 153 0.58 4.07 16.20
CA CYS A 153 1.79 3.45 15.67
C CYS A 153 1.94 3.66 14.15
N VAL A 154 0.86 3.57 13.38
CA VAL A 154 0.87 3.87 11.94
C VAL A 154 1.22 5.34 11.68
N ASN A 155 0.62 6.28 12.42
CA ASN A 155 0.93 7.71 12.30
C ASN A 155 2.39 8.01 12.65
N ASP A 156 2.93 7.36 13.69
CA ASP A 156 4.32 7.52 14.12
C ASP A 156 5.27 7.01 13.04
N VAL A 157 5.01 5.82 12.49
CA VAL A 157 5.80 5.29 11.36
C VAL A 157 5.75 6.25 10.18
N ILE A 158 4.58 6.77 9.81
CA ILE A 158 4.45 7.74 8.71
C ILE A 158 5.23 9.02 9.01
N ALA A 159 5.12 9.57 10.21
CA ALA A 159 5.77 10.82 10.61
C ALA A 159 7.29 10.70 10.60
N GLN A 160 7.83 9.58 11.10
CA GLN A 160 9.26 9.31 11.19
C GLN A 160 9.86 8.94 9.83
N ASN A 161 9.07 8.39 8.89
CA ASN A 161 9.57 7.79 7.65
C ASN A 161 9.11 8.50 6.37
N LYS A 162 8.70 9.78 6.44
CA LYS A 162 8.21 10.55 5.27
C LYS A 162 9.13 10.46 4.05
N SER A 163 10.45 10.58 4.23
CA SER A 163 11.43 10.50 3.13
C SER A 163 11.47 9.10 2.51
N ARG A 164 11.40 8.05 3.33
CA ARG A 164 11.35 6.66 2.86
C ARG A 164 10.07 6.40 2.09
N ILE A 165 8.91 6.79 2.63
CA ILE A 165 7.60 6.67 1.97
C ILE A 165 7.62 7.41 0.63
N LYS A 166 8.13 8.64 0.59
CA LYS A 166 8.28 9.42 -0.64
C LYS A 166 9.16 8.70 -1.67
N ASN A 167 10.28 8.10 -1.23
CA ASN A 167 11.17 7.35 -2.11
C ASN A 167 10.52 6.07 -2.63
N MET A 168 9.80 5.32 -1.79
CA MET A 168 9.05 4.12 -2.20
C MET A 168 8.02 4.46 -3.28
N MET A 169 7.26 5.55 -3.10
CA MET A 169 6.29 6.02 -4.09
C MET A 169 6.95 6.54 -5.37
N LYS A 170 8.13 7.18 -5.26
CA LYS A 170 8.89 7.67 -6.41
C LYS A 170 9.47 6.51 -7.22
N ASP A 171 10.03 5.51 -6.55
CA ASP A 171 10.54 4.29 -7.16
C ASP A 171 9.42 3.57 -7.93
N ALA A 172 8.24 3.46 -7.32
CA ALA A 172 7.06 2.88 -7.97
C ALA A 172 6.72 3.58 -9.29
N LYS A 173 6.70 4.91 -9.27
CA LYS A 173 6.43 5.71 -10.48
C LYS A 173 7.54 5.58 -11.52
N ASN A 174 8.80 5.54 -11.10
CA ASN A 174 9.96 5.48 -11.99
C ASN A 174 10.10 4.12 -12.68
N GLU A 175 9.90 3.01 -11.97
CA GLU A 175 9.95 1.66 -12.55
C GLU A 175 8.87 1.45 -13.62
N TYR A 176 7.71 2.09 -13.46
CA TYR A 176 6.66 2.06 -14.49
C TYR A 176 6.87 3.07 -15.61
N ARG A 177 7.59 4.18 -15.40
CA ARG A 177 7.97 5.14 -16.45
C ARG A 177 9.11 4.61 -17.34
N ASN A 178 10.04 3.83 -16.79
CA ASN A 178 11.25 3.37 -17.49
C ASN A 178 11.09 2.04 -18.24
N LYS A 179 9.91 1.74 -18.77
CA LYS A 179 9.79 0.58 -19.66
C LYS A 179 10.52 0.88 -20.98
N PRO A 180 11.41 -0.01 -21.46
CA PRO A 180 11.90 0.06 -22.83
C PRO A 180 10.72 -0.20 -23.78
N ASP A 181 10.59 0.62 -24.82
CA ASP A 181 9.75 0.33 -25.98
C ASP A 181 10.14 -1.05 -26.53
N LYS A 182 9.31 -2.06 -26.27
CA LYS A 182 9.26 -3.32 -27.01
C LYS A 182 7.83 -3.82 -27.05
#